data_AF-A0A9W5V256-F1
#
_entry.id   AF-A0A9W5V256-F1
#
_cell.length_a   1.000
_cell.length_b   1.000
_cell.length_c   1.000
_cell.angle_alpha   90.00
_cell.angle_beta   90.00
_cell.angle_gamma   90.00
#
_symmetry.space_group_name_H-M   'P 1'
#
loop_
_entity.id
_entity.type
_entity.pdbx_description
1 polymer ?
#
loop_
_entity_poly.entity_id
_entity_poly.type
_entity_poly.pdbx_seq_one_letter_code
_entity_poly.pdbx_strand_id
1 'polypeptide(L)'
;MTTDIFVFLICCFARTESFKARTGAQFPREEYIIASLLDWRSHTNRKQFKQLEEELQIKVHVISLLEGSIHTTGQPLNITKTEIQIEETKPDFKKHTLTCPKSPYTSNYIKYTGRFGISAYEQKHIHSFAQEAGKTLKRERMGKRTLCLGTGEFMYIPMKIAAEMGENILYQSTTRSPIHPVSNDVNYAIHNHFSYPSPEDPTITNYFYNISPHDYDEVFVFIERDLGEEALSPLLQQLQTVIPFIHIVSFSNSIEKEG
;
A
#
# COMPACT_ATOMS: atom_id res chain seq x y z
N MET A 1 3.37 -16.75 -33.35
CA MET A 1 3.93 -17.15 -32.04
C MET A 1 3.49 -16.10 -31.04
N THR A 2 2.63 -16.48 -30.10
CA THR A 2 2.13 -15.59 -29.05
C THR A 2 3.17 -15.55 -27.93
N THR A 3 4.02 -14.53 -27.93
CA THR A 3 4.96 -14.25 -26.84
C THR A 3 4.19 -13.57 -25.72
N ASP A 4 4.00 -14.26 -24.60
CA ASP A 4 3.36 -13.66 -23.41
C ASP A 4 4.44 -12.93 -22.59
N ILE A 5 4.27 -11.62 -22.43
CA ILE A 5 5.14 -10.77 -21.61
C ILE A 5 4.66 -10.88 -20.15
N PHE A 6 5.49 -11.45 -19.28
CA PHE A 6 5.26 -11.42 -17.84
C PHE A 6 5.98 -10.21 -17.24
N VAL A 7 5.23 -9.18 -16.90
CA VAL A 7 5.78 -7.97 -16.26
C VAL A 7 5.83 -8.16 -14.75
N PHE A 8 7.03 -8.14 -14.16
CA PHE A 8 7.24 -8.06 -12.71
C PHE A 8 7.57 -6.60 -12.36
N LEU A 9 6.57 -5.88 -11.84
CA LEU A 9 6.55 -4.42 -11.95
C LEU A 9 7.48 -3.64 -11.00
N ILE A 10 8.12 -4.25 -10.00
CA ILE A 10 8.78 -3.43 -8.94
C ILE A 10 10.25 -3.81 -8.67
N CYS A 11 10.59 -5.09 -8.53
CA CYS A 11 11.99 -5.52 -8.36
C CYS A 11 12.13 -7.01 -8.71
N CYS A 12 13.07 -7.37 -9.58
CA CYS A 12 13.38 -8.78 -9.83
C CYS A 12 14.34 -9.31 -8.75
N PHE A 13 13.78 -9.81 -7.64
CA PHE A 13 14.47 -10.73 -6.71
C PHE A 13 14.10 -12.19 -7.00
N ALA A 14 13.65 -12.46 -8.23
CA ALA A 14 12.88 -13.66 -8.56
C ALA A 14 13.57 -14.93 -8.05
N ARG A 15 12.87 -15.67 -7.19
CA ARG A 15 13.23 -17.03 -6.83
C ARG A 15 12.71 -17.95 -7.93
N THR A 16 13.56 -18.86 -8.40
CA THR A 16 13.25 -19.79 -9.48
C THR A 16 12.04 -20.67 -9.17
N GLU A 17 11.78 -21.00 -7.92
CA GLU A 17 10.61 -21.81 -7.51
C GLU A 17 9.27 -21.11 -7.80
N SER A 18 9.16 -19.82 -7.50
CA SER A 18 7.94 -19.05 -7.78
C SER A 18 7.67 -18.91 -9.27
N PHE A 19 8.73 -18.83 -10.07
CA PHE A 19 8.64 -18.81 -11.53
C PHE A 19 8.20 -20.18 -12.07
N LYS A 20 8.85 -21.27 -11.64
CA LYS A 20 8.55 -22.65 -12.01
C LYS A 20 7.10 -23.04 -11.74
N ALA A 21 6.56 -22.65 -10.58
CA ALA A 21 5.17 -22.92 -10.22
C ALA A 21 4.15 -22.31 -11.20
N ARG A 22 4.46 -21.16 -11.80
CA ARG A 22 3.57 -20.45 -12.75
C ARG A 22 3.74 -20.95 -14.19
N THR A 23 4.97 -21.16 -14.65
CA THR A 23 5.26 -21.48 -16.05
C THR A 23 4.95 -22.93 -16.43
N GLY A 24 5.11 -23.88 -15.51
CA GLY A 24 4.85 -25.30 -15.80
C GLY A 24 3.40 -25.74 -15.69
N ALA A 25 2.62 -25.13 -14.80
CA ALA A 25 1.27 -25.60 -14.46
C ALA A 25 0.14 -24.67 -14.92
N GLN A 26 0.38 -23.36 -14.97
CA GLN A 26 -0.69 -22.37 -15.17
C GLN A 26 -0.69 -21.75 -16.56
N PHE A 27 0.49 -21.51 -17.16
CA PHE A 27 0.63 -20.86 -18.47
C PHE A 27 1.80 -21.44 -19.27
N PRO A 28 1.67 -22.66 -19.84
CA PRO A 28 2.78 -23.31 -20.54
C PRO A 28 3.12 -22.61 -21.86
N ARG A 29 4.38 -22.18 -21.99
CA ARG A 29 5.01 -21.55 -23.17
C ARG A 29 6.46 -22.01 -23.32
N GLU A 30 6.97 -21.88 -24.54
CA GLU A 30 8.39 -22.14 -24.88
C GLU A 30 9.30 -20.95 -24.57
N GLU A 31 8.75 -19.73 -24.50
CA GLU A 31 9.50 -18.50 -24.28
C GLU A 31 8.74 -17.56 -23.34
N TYR A 32 9.47 -16.97 -22.39
CA TYR A 32 8.96 -16.02 -21.41
C TYR A 32 9.81 -14.76 -21.40
N ILE A 33 9.16 -13.61 -21.29
CA ILE A 33 9.84 -12.33 -21.07
C ILE A 33 9.49 -11.84 -19.66
N ILE A 34 10.51 -11.61 -18.84
CA ILE A 34 10.42 -10.92 -17.54
C ILE A 34 10.84 -9.48 -17.77
N ALA A 35 9.87 -8.57 -17.74
CA ALA A 35 10.14 -7.13 -17.79
C ALA A 35 10.12 -6.56 -16.36
N SER A 36 11.18 -5.87 -15.94
CA SER A 36 11.27 -5.19 -14.64
C SER A 36 11.85 -3.78 -14.76
N LEU A 37 11.54 -2.92 -13.79
CA LEU A 37 12.23 -1.62 -13.68
C LEU A 37 13.68 -1.83 -13.20
N LEU A 38 13.85 -2.68 -12.19
CA LEU A 38 15.13 -2.96 -11.55
C LEU A 38 15.44 -4.47 -11.60
N ASP A 39 16.69 -4.83 -11.91
CA ASP A 39 17.24 -6.20 -11.80
C ASP A 39 18.45 -6.25 -10.86
N TRP A 40 18.22 -6.75 -9.65
CA TRP A 40 19.25 -6.94 -8.61
C TRP A 40 19.60 -8.41 -8.38
N ARG A 41 19.29 -9.29 -9.34
CA ARG A 41 19.63 -10.71 -9.24
C ARG A 41 21.14 -10.90 -9.17
N SER A 42 21.57 -11.64 -8.15
CA SER A 42 22.97 -12.05 -8.02
C SER A 42 23.41 -12.95 -9.18
N HIS A 43 24.72 -13.13 -9.36
CA HIS A 43 25.26 -14.08 -10.32
C HIS A 43 24.74 -15.51 -10.09
N THR A 44 24.53 -15.90 -8.82
CA THR A 44 23.93 -17.19 -8.45
C THR A 44 22.48 -17.29 -8.93
N ASN A 45 21.67 -16.25 -8.74
CA ASN A 45 20.28 -16.26 -9.23
C ASN A 45 20.21 -16.33 -10.76
N ARG A 46 21.08 -15.61 -11.47
CA ARG A 46 21.15 -15.67 -12.94
C ARG A 46 21.51 -17.08 -13.42
N LYS A 47 22.45 -17.77 -12.76
CA LYS A 47 22.77 -19.19 -13.01
C LYS A 47 21.60 -20.12 -12.76
N GLN A 48 20.86 -19.93 -11.66
CA GLN A 48 19.67 -20.73 -11.35
C GLN A 48 18.59 -20.57 -12.43
N PHE A 49 18.41 -19.36 -12.99
CA PHE A 49 17.51 -19.15 -14.12
C PHE A 49 17.95 -19.91 -15.38
N LYS A 50 19.26 -19.94 -15.69
CA LYS A 50 19.80 -20.72 -16.82
C LYS A 50 19.59 -22.23 -16.63
N GLN A 51 19.82 -22.74 -15.42
CA GLN A 51 19.56 -24.14 -15.11
C GLN A 51 18.07 -24.48 -15.25
N LEU A 52 17.18 -23.56 -14.87
CA LEU A 52 15.74 -23.75 -15.01
C LEU A 52 15.28 -23.73 -16.48
N GLU A 53 15.88 -22.89 -17.32
CA GLU A 53 15.67 -22.91 -18.79
C GLU A 53 15.99 -24.29 -19.36
N GLU A 54 17.12 -24.87 -18.98
CA GLU A 54 17.55 -26.20 -19.42
C GLU A 54 16.62 -27.30 -18.89
N GLU A 55 16.25 -27.26 -17.60
CA GLU A 55 15.37 -28.25 -16.97
C GLU A 55 13.99 -28.28 -17.63
N LEU A 56 13.41 -27.11 -17.89
CA LEU A 56 12.05 -26.99 -18.42
C LEU A 56 11.99 -26.93 -19.95
N GLN A 57 13.15 -26.87 -20.62
CA GLN A 57 13.27 -26.66 -22.07
C GLN A 57 12.54 -25.39 -22.55
N ILE A 58 12.70 -24.30 -21.80
CA ILE A 58 12.11 -22.98 -22.08
C ILE A 58 13.20 -21.92 -22.26
N LYS A 59 12.84 -20.78 -22.84
CA LYS A 59 13.67 -19.57 -22.87
C LYS A 59 13.10 -18.50 -21.95
N VAL A 60 13.96 -17.81 -21.20
CA VAL A 60 13.61 -16.71 -20.30
C VAL A 60 14.46 -15.49 -20.62
N HIS A 61 13.82 -14.49 -21.22
CA HIS A 61 14.42 -13.19 -21.49
C HIS A 61 14.14 -12.26 -20.33
N VAL A 62 15.18 -11.66 -19.73
CA VAL A 62 14.98 -10.63 -18.71
C VAL A 62 15.38 -9.29 -19.29
N ILE A 63 14.44 -8.36 -19.28
CA ILE A 63 14.61 -6.99 -19.76
C ILE A 63 14.42 -6.07 -18.56
N SER A 64 15.42 -5.24 -18.28
CA SER A 64 15.37 -4.29 -17.17
C SER A 64 15.76 -2.88 -17.62
N LEU A 65 15.19 -1.87 -16.96
CA LEU A 65 15.60 -0.48 -17.18
C LEU A 65 16.94 -0.17 -16.49
N LEU A 66 17.14 -0.72 -15.28
CA LEU A 66 18.38 -0.63 -14.52
C LEU A 66 18.76 -2.00 -13.96
N GLU A 67 20.04 -2.34 -14.02
CA GLU A 67 20.60 -3.55 -13.42
C GLU A 67 21.82 -3.28 -12.53
N GLY A 68 22.11 -4.20 -11.62
CA GLY A 68 23.30 -4.15 -10.79
C GLY A 68 23.25 -5.14 -9.63
N SER A 69 23.90 -4.81 -8.53
CA SER A 69 24.09 -5.71 -7.38
C SER A 69 23.92 -4.98 -6.06
N ILE A 70 23.32 -5.66 -5.09
CA ILE A 70 23.14 -5.16 -3.73
C ILE A 70 24.02 -5.99 -2.80
N HIS A 71 24.82 -5.30 -1.99
CA HIS A 71 25.60 -5.89 -0.90
C HIS A 71 25.11 -5.30 0.42
N THR A 72 24.76 -6.15 1.36
CA THR A 72 24.30 -5.75 2.69
C THR A 72 25.35 -6.08 3.73
N THR A 73 25.69 -5.12 4.58
CA THR A 73 26.56 -5.30 5.74
C THR A 73 25.77 -5.03 7.01
N GLY A 74 25.98 -5.84 8.05
CA GLY A 74 25.29 -5.69 9.33
C GLY A 74 24.79 -7.02 9.87
N GLN A 75 24.22 -6.97 11.08
CA GLN A 75 23.55 -8.11 11.70
C GLN A 75 22.06 -7.80 11.84
N PRO A 76 21.17 -8.80 11.75
CA PRO A 76 19.76 -8.60 12.03
C PRO A 76 19.56 -8.03 13.43
N LEU A 77 18.65 -7.07 13.57
CA LEU A 77 18.26 -6.54 14.86
C LEU A 77 17.50 -7.62 15.64
N ASN A 78 18.10 -8.13 16.71
CA ASN A 78 17.42 -8.99 17.68
C ASN A 78 16.77 -8.10 18.75
N ILE A 79 15.55 -7.63 18.49
CA ILE A 79 14.82 -6.77 19.42
C ILE A 79 13.53 -7.47 19.84
N THR A 80 13.34 -7.58 21.16
CA THR A 80 12.19 -8.19 21.81
C THR A 80 10.93 -7.39 21.50
N LYS A 81 9.84 -8.06 21.11
CA LYS A 81 8.52 -7.44 20.97
C LYS A 81 8.13 -6.82 22.31
N THR A 82 7.86 -5.51 22.31
CA THR A 82 7.23 -4.87 23.45
C THR A 82 5.75 -4.84 23.16
N GLU A 83 4.99 -5.72 23.83
CA GLU A 83 3.54 -5.69 23.77
C GLU A 83 3.06 -4.53 24.63
N ILE A 84 2.42 -3.56 23.98
CA ILE A 84 1.69 -2.52 24.69
C ILE A 84 0.30 -3.09 24.96
N GLN A 85 -0.04 -3.23 26.25
CA GLN A 85 -1.41 -3.55 26.64
C GLN A 85 -2.29 -2.34 26.35
N ILE A 86 -3.33 -2.54 25.54
CA ILE A 86 -4.29 -1.50 25.20
C ILE A 86 -5.51 -1.72 26.06
N GLU A 87 -5.89 -0.69 26.81
CA GLU A 87 -7.17 -0.68 27.49
C GLU A 87 -8.30 -0.70 26.45
N GLU A 88 -9.27 -1.61 26.61
CA GLU A 88 -10.41 -1.76 25.72
C GLU A 88 -11.40 -0.60 25.89
N THR A 89 -11.06 0.56 25.37
CA THR A 89 -12.01 1.67 25.20
C THR A 89 -12.66 1.57 23.83
N LYS A 90 -13.98 1.83 23.77
CA LYS A 90 -14.69 1.97 22.49
C LYS A 90 -14.12 3.21 21.78
N PRO A 91 -13.50 3.07 20.59
CA PRO A 91 -12.91 4.20 19.92
C PRO A 91 -13.98 5.17 19.42
N ASP A 92 -13.76 6.46 19.65
CA ASP A 92 -14.58 7.54 19.09
C ASP A 92 -14.00 7.99 17.74
N PHE A 93 -14.85 8.12 16.73
CA PHE A 93 -14.44 8.50 15.39
C PHE A 93 -15.60 9.09 14.59
N LYS A 94 -15.27 9.92 13.59
CA LYS A 94 -16.24 10.50 12.66
C LYS A 94 -16.13 9.84 11.28
N LYS A 95 -17.23 9.31 10.75
CA LYS A 95 -17.29 8.76 9.39
C LYS A 95 -17.57 9.85 8.35
N HIS A 96 -16.90 9.71 7.21
CA HIS A 96 -17.10 10.48 5.99
C HIS A 96 -17.19 9.53 4.81
N THR A 97 -18.09 9.80 3.87
CA THR A 97 -18.23 8.99 2.66
C THR A 97 -18.08 9.88 1.43
N LEU A 98 -17.12 9.52 0.58
CA LEU A 98 -16.90 10.19 -0.70
C LEU A 98 -17.45 9.34 -1.83
N THR A 99 -18.26 9.94 -2.70
CA THR A 99 -18.81 9.24 -3.85
C THR A 99 -17.81 9.26 -5.00
N CYS A 100 -17.33 8.08 -5.41
CA CYS A 100 -16.40 7.92 -6.52
C CYS A 100 -17.04 7.03 -7.60
N PRO A 101 -16.80 7.32 -8.90
CA PRO A 101 -17.18 6.42 -9.98
C PRO A 101 -16.72 4.98 -9.78
N LYS A 102 -17.56 4.03 -10.17
CA LYS A 102 -17.23 2.60 -10.22
C LYS A 102 -16.17 2.31 -11.28
N SER A 103 -15.29 1.35 -10.99
CA SER A 103 -14.43 0.76 -12.01
C SER A 103 -15.26 0.08 -13.10
N PRO A 104 -14.95 0.27 -14.40
CA PRO A 104 -15.67 -0.38 -15.49
C PRO A 104 -15.41 -1.89 -15.54
N TYR A 105 -14.35 -2.38 -14.89
CA TYR A 105 -13.96 -3.79 -14.91
C TYR A 105 -14.62 -4.61 -13.80
N THR A 106 -15.02 -3.98 -12.69
CA THR A 106 -15.68 -4.65 -11.58
C THR A 106 -16.40 -3.65 -10.67
N SER A 107 -17.60 -4.03 -10.23
CA SER A 107 -18.41 -3.23 -9.31
C SER A 107 -17.85 -3.11 -7.89
N ASN A 108 -16.76 -3.83 -7.59
CA ASN A 108 -16.18 -3.89 -6.25
C ASN A 108 -15.09 -2.84 -5.99
N TYR A 109 -14.59 -2.17 -7.03
CA TYR A 109 -13.53 -1.17 -6.90
C TYR A 109 -13.97 0.19 -7.42
N ILE A 110 -13.41 1.25 -6.84
CA ILE A 110 -13.55 2.59 -7.38
C ILE A 110 -12.61 2.79 -8.57
N LYS A 111 -13.03 3.61 -9.54
CA LYS A 111 -12.34 3.85 -10.81
C LYS A 111 -10.95 4.43 -10.62
N TYR A 112 -10.78 5.31 -9.65
CA TYR A 112 -9.64 6.20 -9.59
C TYR A 112 -8.40 5.62 -8.86
N THR A 113 -8.42 4.35 -8.44
CA THR A 113 -7.32 3.72 -7.68
C THR A 113 -6.03 3.48 -8.48
N GLY A 114 -6.07 3.60 -9.81
CA GLY A 114 -4.95 3.26 -10.70
C GLY A 114 -4.66 1.77 -10.86
N ARG A 115 -5.42 0.91 -10.15
CA ARG A 115 -5.32 -0.55 -10.20
C ARG A 115 -5.44 -1.12 -11.62
N PHE A 116 -6.20 -0.44 -12.49
CA PHE A 116 -6.45 -0.85 -13.87
C PHE A 116 -5.83 0.10 -14.90
N GLY A 117 -4.84 0.91 -14.49
CA GLY A 117 -4.28 1.99 -15.30
C GLY A 117 -5.08 3.28 -15.18
N ILE A 118 -4.45 4.38 -15.61
CA ILE A 118 -5.04 5.72 -15.63
C ILE A 118 -4.65 6.35 -16.96
N SER A 119 -5.65 6.73 -17.76
CA SER A 119 -5.44 7.53 -18.97
C SER A 119 -5.20 9.01 -18.65
N ALA A 120 -4.59 9.73 -19.59
CA ALA A 120 -4.41 11.19 -19.47
C ALA A 120 -5.75 11.94 -19.32
N TYR A 121 -6.84 11.40 -19.88
CA TYR A 121 -8.18 11.94 -19.71
C TYR A 121 -8.68 11.74 -18.27
N GLU A 122 -8.58 10.52 -17.73
CA GLU A 122 -8.98 10.22 -16.36
C GLU A 122 -8.17 10.99 -15.32
N GLN A 123 -6.90 11.29 -15.61
CA GLN A 123 -6.06 12.09 -14.72
C GLN A 123 -6.63 13.48 -14.43
N LYS A 124 -7.29 14.12 -15.41
CA LYS A 124 -7.98 15.40 -15.20
C LYS A 124 -9.17 15.24 -14.26
N HIS A 125 -9.98 14.19 -14.46
CA HIS A 125 -11.13 13.91 -13.59
C HIS A 125 -10.72 13.57 -12.16
N ILE A 126 -9.65 12.78 -12.02
CA ILE A 126 -9.06 12.46 -10.72
C ILE A 126 -8.62 13.72 -9.98
N HIS A 127 -8.01 14.68 -10.69
CA HIS A 127 -7.61 15.95 -10.09
C HIS A 127 -8.81 16.77 -9.62
N SER A 128 -9.83 16.94 -10.46
CA SER A 128 -11.07 17.65 -10.07
C SER A 128 -11.76 16.98 -8.87
N PHE A 129 -11.87 15.65 -8.91
CA PHE A 129 -12.42 14.87 -7.79
C PHE A 129 -11.62 15.08 -6.50
N ALA A 130 -10.29 15.01 -6.56
CA ALA A 130 -9.44 15.20 -5.39
C ALA A 130 -9.58 16.62 -4.81
N GLN A 131 -9.71 17.64 -5.66
CA GLN A 131 -9.95 19.02 -5.23
C GLN A 131 -11.27 19.18 -4.48
N GLU A 132 -12.35 18.60 -5.01
CA GLU A 132 -13.67 18.65 -4.39
C GLU A 132 -13.71 17.88 -3.07
N ALA A 133 -13.19 16.66 -3.08
CA ALA A 133 -13.07 15.81 -1.88
C ALA A 133 -12.19 16.48 -0.81
N GLY A 134 -11.03 17.01 -1.20
CA GLY A 134 -10.10 17.70 -0.30
C GLY A 134 -10.71 18.95 0.33
N LYS A 135 -11.42 19.78 -0.46
CA LYS A 135 -12.19 20.93 0.06
C LYS A 135 -13.28 20.51 1.04
N THR A 136 -13.94 19.38 0.80
CA THR A 136 -14.97 18.84 1.68
C THR A 136 -14.35 18.41 3.00
N LEU A 137 -13.34 17.53 2.98
CA LEU A 137 -12.66 17.06 4.19
C LEU A 137 -11.94 18.16 4.94
N LYS A 138 -11.44 19.20 4.25
CA LYS A 138 -10.85 20.38 4.90
C LYS A 138 -11.80 21.08 5.86
N ARG A 139 -13.11 21.11 5.55
CA ARG A 139 -14.13 21.72 6.42
C ARG A 139 -14.43 20.89 7.66
N GLU A 140 -14.06 19.62 7.63
CA GLU A 140 -14.27 18.66 8.71
C GLU A 140 -13.09 18.58 9.68
N ARG A 141 -11.97 19.27 9.36
CA ARG A 141 -10.77 19.32 10.20
C ARG A 141 -11.07 19.99 11.53
N MET A 142 -10.62 19.36 12.60
CA MET A 142 -10.74 19.81 13.99
C MET A 142 -9.41 20.35 14.52
N GLY A 143 -8.28 20.00 13.87
CA GLY A 143 -6.93 20.29 14.34
C GLY A 143 -6.08 21.11 13.35
N LYS A 144 -4.86 21.46 13.77
CA LYS A 144 -3.90 22.18 12.92
C LYS A 144 -2.93 21.22 12.23
N ARG A 145 -2.51 20.16 12.94
CA ARG A 145 -1.57 19.14 12.45
C ARG A 145 -2.34 17.87 12.12
N THR A 146 -2.51 17.62 10.83
CA THR A 146 -3.38 16.55 10.34
C THR A 146 -2.54 15.45 9.69
N LEU A 147 -2.77 14.21 10.08
CA LEU A 147 -2.27 13.05 9.36
C LEU A 147 -3.32 12.54 8.38
N CYS A 148 -2.94 12.29 7.13
CA CYS A 148 -3.73 11.49 6.21
C CYS A 148 -3.09 10.11 6.07
N LEU A 149 -3.86 9.06 6.35
CA LEU A 149 -3.40 7.68 6.40
C LEU A 149 -4.13 6.83 5.36
N GLY A 150 -3.45 6.42 4.29
CA GLY A 150 -3.96 5.38 3.38
C GLY A 150 -3.79 3.98 3.96
N THR A 151 -4.66 3.03 3.62
CA THR A 151 -4.52 1.64 4.08
C THR A 151 -3.87 0.75 3.02
N GLY A 152 -2.75 0.11 3.35
CA GLY A 152 -2.03 -0.77 2.44
C GLY A 152 -1.69 -0.08 1.13
N GLU A 153 -2.06 -0.71 0.01
CA GLU A 153 -1.82 -0.21 -1.35
C GLU A 153 -2.82 0.88 -1.78
N PHE A 154 -3.85 1.17 -0.98
CA PHE A 154 -4.83 2.22 -1.28
C PHE A 154 -4.25 3.61 -0.94
N MET A 155 -3.31 4.04 -1.78
CA MET A 155 -2.49 5.23 -1.50
C MET A 155 -2.74 6.39 -2.44
N TYR A 156 -2.87 6.10 -3.74
CA TYR A 156 -2.82 7.11 -4.79
C TYR A 156 -3.90 8.20 -4.64
N ILE A 157 -5.16 7.81 -4.50
CA ILE A 157 -6.27 8.77 -4.34
C ILE A 157 -6.27 9.46 -2.98
N PRO A 158 -6.08 8.75 -1.85
CA PRO A 158 -5.90 9.40 -0.55
C PRO A 158 -4.80 10.46 -0.56
N MET A 159 -3.65 10.20 -1.19
CA MET A 159 -2.55 11.17 -1.30
C MET A 159 -2.95 12.40 -2.12
N LYS A 160 -3.67 12.21 -3.25
CA LYS A 160 -4.20 13.33 -4.05
C LYS A 160 -5.17 14.19 -3.24
N ILE A 161 -6.07 13.57 -2.47
CA ILE A 161 -7.05 14.28 -1.64
C ILE A 161 -6.36 15.04 -0.52
N ALA A 162 -5.40 14.40 0.17
CA ALA A 162 -4.62 15.01 1.24
C ALA A 162 -3.92 16.30 0.80
N ALA A 163 -3.36 16.31 -0.42
CA ALA A 163 -2.74 17.51 -1.00
C ALA A 163 -3.71 18.69 -1.17
N GLU A 164 -5.02 18.42 -1.30
CA GLU A 164 -6.08 19.42 -1.52
C GLU A 164 -6.80 19.81 -0.20
N MET A 165 -6.41 19.22 0.93
CA MET A 165 -7.00 19.49 2.26
C MET A 165 -6.37 20.69 2.99
N GLY A 166 -5.42 21.38 2.36
CA GLY A 166 -4.77 22.59 2.87
C GLY A 166 -3.39 22.34 3.48
N GLU A 167 -2.95 23.26 4.33
CA GLU A 167 -1.60 23.23 4.92
C GLU A 167 -1.53 22.33 6.17
N ASN A 168 -0.28 22.03 6.57
CA ASN A 168 0.07 21.23 7.75
C ASN A 168 -0.52 19.82 7.73
N ILE A 169 -0.44 19.19 6.56
CA ILE A 169 -0.87 17.82 6.32
C ILE A 169 0.35 16.98 5.97
N LEU A 170 0.51 15.88 6.70
CA LEU A 170 1.44 14.82 6.33
C LEU A 170 0.65 13.62 5.83
N TYR A 171 1.24 12.89 4.90
CA TYR A 171 0.65 11.70 4.33
C TYR A 171 1.55 10.49 4.58
N GLN A 172 0.96 9.38 5.00
CA GLN A 172 1.62 8.08 4.99
C GLN A 172 0.59 6.97 4.69
N SER A 173 1.07 5.74 4.58
CA SER A 173 0.22 4.58 4.46
C SER A 173 0.59 3.50 5.46
N THR A 174 -0.37 2.62 5.73
CA THR A 174 -0.11 1.39 6.48
C THR A 174 0.46 0.33 5.55
N THR A 175 1.17 -0.66 6.09
CA THR A 175 1.84 -1.70 5.30
C THR A 175 1.82 -3.05 6.00
N ARG A 176 2.01 -4.12 5.22
CA ARG A 176 2.20 -5.48 5.75
C ARG A 176 3.65 -5.77 6.14
N SER A 177 4.59 -4.90 5.77
CA SER A 177 6.01 -5.09 6.02
C SER A 177 6.32 -4.90 7.52
N PRO A 178 6.83 -5.90 8.25
CA PRO A 178 7.06 -5.79 9.69
C PRO A 178 8.44 -5.16 9.99
N ILE A 179 8.58 -3.85 9.74
CA ILE A 179 9.84 -3.15 10.01
C ILE A 179 10.07 -3.08 11.53
N HIS A 180 11.24 -3.55 11.98
CA HIS A 180 11.64 -3.46 13.38
C HIS A 180 11.99 -2.02 13.76
N PRO A 181 11.41 -1.46 14.82
CA PRO A 181 11.68 -0.10 15.25
C PRO A 181 12.92 -0.06 16.15
N VAL A 182 13.67 1.03 16.10
CA VAL A 182 14.80 1.32 16.98
C VAL A 182 14.61 2.71 17.56
N SER A 183 14.19 2.79 18.83
CA SER A 183 13.84 4.06 19.47
C SER A 183 15.04 4.95 19.82
N ASN A 184 16.22 4.35 20.03
CA ASN A 184 17.38 5.02 20.64
C ASN A 184 18.51 5.33 19.63
N ASP A 185 18.26 5.15 18.33
CA ASP A 185 19.22 5.47 17.27
C ASP A 185 18.64 6.53 16.34
N VAL A 186 19.15 7.75 16.47
CA VAL A 186 18.71 8.91 15.67
C VAL A 186 19.00 8.77 14.18
N ASN A 187 19.88 7.85 13.78
CA ASN A 187 20.19 7.59 12.37
C ASN A 187 19.28 6.51 11.76
N TYR A 188 18.47 5.84 12.59
CA TYR A 188 17.54 4.83 12.13
C TYR A 188 16.20 5.46 11.76
N ALA A 189 15.60 5.01 10.65
CA ALA A 189 14.42 5.69 10.10
C ALA A 189 13.13 5.43 10.90
N ILE A 190 13.00 4.26 11.53
CA ILE A 190 11.75 3.80 12.15
C ILE A 190 11.94 3.66 13.66
N HIS A 191 11.34 4.56 14.44
CA HIS A 191 11.55 4.66 15.89
C HIS A 191 10.47 3.97 16.72
N ASN A 192 9.25 3.90 16.19
CA ASN A 192 8.13 3.19 16.80
C ASN A 192 7.22 2.59 15.71
N HIS A 193 6.40 1.63 16.12
CA HIS A 193 5.34 1.09 15.28
C HIS A 193 4.13 0.69 16.11
N PHE A 194 3.04 0.46 15.41
CA PHE A 194 1.82 -0.13 15.93
C PHE A 194 1.40 -1.22 14.97
N SER A 195 0.91 -2.34 15.51
CA SER A 195 0.47 -3.50 14.72
C SER A 195 -0.99 -3.81 14.99
N TYR A 196 -1.73 -4.17 13.96
CA TYR A 196 -3.15 -4.49 14.07
C TYR A 196 -3.57 -5.46 12.94
N PRO A 197 -4.58 -6.33 13.18
CA PRO A 197 -5.22 -7.10 12.11
C PRO A 197 -5.80 -6.17 11.03
N SER A 198 -5.60 -6.50 9.74
CA SER A 198 -6.14 -5.72 8.64
C SER A 198 -7.68 -5.73 8.67
N PRO A 199 -8.34 -4.56 8.53
CA PRO A 199 -9.80 -4.50 8.47
C PRO A 199 -10.43 -5.32 7.33
N GLU A 200 -9.68 -5.56 6.25
CA GLU A 200 -10.15 -6.32 5.09
C GLU A 200 -9.94 -7.83 5.24
N ASP A 201 -8.93 -8.24 6.01
CA ASP A 201 -8.55 -9.63 6.23
C ASP A 201 -7.81 -9.75 7.59
N PRO A 202 -8.51 -10.16 8.66
CA PRO A 202 -7.93 -10.23 10.00
C PRO A 202 -6.73 -11.19 10.14
N THR A 203 -6.50 -12.07 9.16
CA THR A 203 -5.34 -12.97 9.17
C THR A 203 -4.04 -12.26 8.80
N ILE A 204 -4.13 -11.06 8.21
CA ILE A 204 -3.00 -10.24 7.78
C ILE A 204 -2.75 -9.16 8.82
N THR A 205 -1.53 -9.12 9.37
CA THR A 205 -1.10 -8.00 10.23
C THR A 205 -0.64 -6.82 9.39
N ASN A 206 -1.19 -5.64 9.69
CA ASN A 206 -0.75 -4.36 9.16
C ASN A 206 -0.04 -3.54 10.24
N TYR A 207 0.76 -2.58 9.79
CA TYR A 207 1.56 -1.70 10.61
C TYR A 207 1.43 -0.24 10.17
N PHE A 208 1.53 0.67 11.14
CA PHE A 208 1.87 2.07 10.90
C PHE A 208 3.03 2.48 11.81
N TYR A 209 3.78 3.51 11.41
CA TYR A 209 5.10 3.82 11.93
C TYR A 209 5.25 5.28 12.31
N ASN A 210 6.19 5.56 13.20
CA ASN A 210 6.64 6.91 13.55
C ASN A 210 5.49 7.87 13.90
N ILE A 211 4.56 7.40 14.72
CA ILE A 211 3.50 8.24 15.29
C ILE A 211 3.69 8.24 16.80
N SER A 212 3.91 9.41 17.37
CA SER A 212 4.00 9.61 18.81
C SER A 212 2.83 10.47 19.30
N PRO A 213 2.48 10.37 20.59
CA PRO A 213 1.52 11.30 21.19
C PRO A 213 1.93 12.75 20.91
N HIS A 214 0.94 13.57 20.58
CA HIS A 214 1.11 14.99 20.23
C HIS A 214 1.80 15.27 18.90
N ASP A 215 2.17 14.30 18.06
CA ASP A 215 2.66 14.59 16.70
C ASP A 215 1.54 15.18 15.82
N TYR A 216 0.32 14.64 15.99
CA TYR A 216 -0.87 15.02 15.23
C TYR A 216 -2.03 15.34 16.16
N ASP A 217 -2.85 16.30 15.75
CA ASP A 217 -4.10 16.64 16.42
C ASP A 217 -5.23 15.73 15.93
N GLU A 218 -5.18 15.28 14.67
CA GLU A 218 -6.21 14.43 14.06
C GLU A 218 -5.66 13.54 12.95
N VAL A 219 -6.36 12.45 12.64
CA VAL A 219 -6.05 11.57 11.51
C VAL A 219 -7.26 11.31 10.62
N PHE A 220 -7.08 11.42 9.31
CA PHE A 220 -8.02 10.94 8.29
C PHE A 220 -7.52 9.61 7.73
N VAL A 221 -8.17 8.52 8.13
CA VAL A 221 -7.90 7.17 7.66
C VAL A 221 -8.75 6.89 6.43
N PHE A 222 -8.10 6.65 5.30
CA PHE A 222 -8.76 6.36 4.03
C PHE A 222 -8.84 4.86 3.79
N ILE A 223 -10.06 4.34 3.68
CA ILE A 223 -10.37 2.95 3.34
C ILE A 223 -11.11 2.91 2.01
N GLU A 224 -10.77 1.97 1.13
CA GLU A 224 -11.34 1.94 -0.23
C GLU A 224 -12.87 1.75 -0.23
N ARG A 225 -13.42 1.10 0.80
CA ARG A 225 -14.86 0.81 0.95
C ARG A 225 -15.28 0.98 2.41
N ASP A 226 -16.56 1.24 2.64
CA ASP A 226 -17.09 1.26 4.00
C ASP A 226 -17.04 -0.15 4.60
N LEU A 227 -16.45 -0.24 5.79
CA LEU A 227 -16.31 -1.46 6.56
C LEU A 227 -17.09 -1.30 7.87
N GLY A 228 -17.56 -2.42 8.41
CA GLY A 228 -18.21 -2.44 9.73
C GLY A 228 -17.27 -1.95 10.83
N GLU A 229 -17.84 -1.36 11.88
CA GLU A 229 -17.05 -0.82 13.00
C GLU A 229 -16.19 -1.89 13.67
N GLU A 230 -16.71 -3.12 13.77
CA GLU A 230 -15.99 -4.28 14.32
C GLU A 230 -14.68 -4.55 13.56
N ALA A 231 -14.71 -4.48 12.22
CA ALA A 231 -13.53 -4.70 11.38
C ALA A 231 -12.50 -3.57 11.54
N LEU A 232 -12.94 -2.34 11.81
CA LEU A 232 -12.06 -1.19 12.01
C LEU A 232 -11.52 -1.10 13.44
N SER A 233 -12.19 -1.72 14.40
CA SER A 233 -11.90 -1.61 15.84
C SER A 233 -10.41 -1.79 16.17
N PRO A 234 -9.70 -2.82 15.65
CA PRO A 234 -8.30 -3.01 16.01
C PRO A 234 -7.38 -1.86 15.55
N LEU A 235 -7.63 -1.29 14.37
CA LEU A 235 -6.89 -0.12 13.87
C LEU A 235 -7.20 1.11 14.74
N LEU A 236 -8.48 1.36 14.98
CA LEU A 236 -8.94 2.48 15.77
C LEU A 236 -8.39 2.45 17.20
N GLN A 237 -8.33 1.26 17.80
CA GLN A 237 -7.76 1.04 19.12
C GLN A 237 -6.27 1.40 19.21
N GLN A 238 -5.49 1.15 18.16
CA GLN A 238 -4.09 1.59 18.11
C GLN A 238 -4.00 3.11 17.94
N LEU A 239 -4.76 3.68 16.99
CA LEU A 239 -4.70 5.10 16.68
C LEU A 239 -5.10 5.99 17.86
N GLN A 240 -6.14 5.61 18.62
CA GLN A 240 -6.60 6.38 19.79
C GLN A 240 -5.55 6.49 20.91
N THR A 241 -4.55 5.59 20.93
CA THR A 241 -3.46 5.67 21.94
C THR A 241 -2.52 6.85 21.68
N VAL A 242 -2.50 7.40 20.46
CA VAL A 242 -1.53 8.41 20.02
C VAL A 242 -2.16 9.64 19.35
N ILE A 243 -3.36 9.53 18.79
CA ILE A 243 -4.04 10.62 18.08
C ILE A 243 -5.45 10.81 18.66
N PRO A 244 -5.82 12.02 19.10
CA PRO A 244 -7.07 12.24 19.84
C PRO A 244 -8.32 12.28 18.97
N PHE A 245 -8.23 12.70 17.70
CA PHE A 245 -9.39 12.77 16.79
C PHE A 245 -9.19 11.88 15.56
N ILE A 246 -10.13 10.96 15.33
CA ILE A 246 -10.06 10.01 14.22
C ILE A 246 -11.22 10.24 13.26
N HIS A 247 -10.90 10.38 11.97
CA HIS A 247 -11.84 10.45 10.87
C HIS A 247 -11.68 9.22 9.99
N ILE A 248 -12.75 8.50 9.69
CA ILE A 248 -12.76 7.41 8.71
C ILE A 248 -13.36 7.93 7.42
N VAL A 249 -12.59 7.88 6.34
CA VAL A 249 -13.01 8.27 4.99
C VAL A 249 -13.16 7.00 4.15
N SER A 250 -14.40 6.65 3.83
CA SER A 250 -14.72 5.54 2.93
C SER A 250 -15.21 6.05 1.58
N PHE A 251 -15.14 5.20 0.56
CA PHE A 251 -15.64 5.53 -0.77
C PHE A 251 -16.88 4.70 -1.10
N SER A 252 -17.91 5.39 -1.58
CA SER A 252 -19.11 4.76 -2.13
C SER A 252 -19.09 4.82 -3.64
N ASN A 253 -19.67 3.79 -4.24
CA ASN A 253 -19.62 3.56 -5.66
C ASN A 253 -20.82 4.21 -6.38
N SER A 254 -20.58 5.20 -7.25
CA SER A 254 -21.62 5.75 -8.15
C SER A 254 -21.48 5.22 -9.58
N ILE A 255 -22.60 5.17 -10.30
CA ILE A 255 -22.61 5.00 -11.75
C ILE A 255 -22.31 6.37 -12.35
N GLU A 256 -21.26 6.50 -13.16
CA GLU A 256 -21.05 7.71 -13.98
C GLU A 256 -22.27 7.87 -14.89
N LYS A 257 -23.00 8.99 -14.78
CA LYS A 257 -23.96 9.36 -15.82
C LYS A 257 -23.12 9.78 -17.02
N GLU A 258 -23.19 9.02 -18.11
CA GLU A 258 -22.65 9.44 -19.40
C GLU A 258 -23.25 10.81 -19.74
N GLY A 259 -22.38 11.80 -19.90
CA GLY A 259 -22.71 13.16 -20.34
C GLY A 259 -21.95 13.46 -21.62
#